data_AF-A0A6P0D6E4-F1
#
_entry.id   AF-A0A6P0D6E4-F1
#
_cell.length_a   1.000
_cell.length_b   1.000
_cell.length_c   1.000
_cell.angle_alpha   90.00
_cell.angle_beta   90.00
_cell.angle_gamma   90.00
#
_symmetry.space_group_name_H-M   'P 1'
#
loop_
_entity.id
_entity.type
_entity.pdbx_description
1 polymer ?
#
loop_
_entity_poly.entity_id
_entity_poly.type
_entity_poly.pdbx_seq_one_letter_code
_entity_poly.pdbx_strand_id
1 'polypeptide(L)'
;MAGAIYTIKLGADNYFKQECQQLKIAGLMLDKPYFDAWSAGDRDAHLAVHLARADKEQSESTIKSESTRWFNYATKIANSVDDIFINIDGDSVTWARSISTTSNKMVAGEPVLVPHTHPTSGAEIIAVGARVNGWSDLTASGVKLQLKTIHKRAQDYIVKLSALSPIADDDMRLYLETLLMGGDVSHWHKRPDWKQRQEGTTGNSLVMNSSLIQMGITELVMSIKGTVDWSNGQRVLNKLKDKKLEGCTLEQMAAHLEKLWFEQKGNCKLTGLKMHLPGQPGEIKDLLVSPDRIDSNGHYTLTNVQLVCRFANFWKLASDDQRFRDLLDMVVQQKIEDLGI
;
A
#
# COMPACT_ATOMS: atom_id res chain seq x y z
N MET A 1 -24.22 6.71 10.40
CA MET A 1 -24.26 6.91 8.94
C MET A 1 -23.08 7.81 8.60
N ALA A 2 -22.29 7.49 7.58
CA ALA A 2 -21.35 8.44 7.01
C ALA A 2 -22.10 9.73 6.58
N GLY A 3 -21.34 10.81 6.41
CA GLY A 3 -21.82 11.99 5.70
C GLY A 3 -22.09 11.69 4.23
N ALA A 4 -22.01 12.69 3.37
CA ALA A 4 -22.14 12.49 1.94
C ALA A 4 -20.91 11.76 1.36
N ILE A 5 -21.12 11.05 0.25
CA ILE A 5 -20.04 10.39 -0.50
C ILE A 5 -19.76 11.22 -1.76
N TYR A 6 -18.48 11.50 -2.00
CA TYR A 6 -17.99 12.25 -3.13
C TYR A 6 -16.97 11.45 -3.92
N THR A 7 -17.00 11.60 -5.24
CA THR A 7 -15.81 11.35 -6.05
C THR A 7 -15.03 12.64 -6.19
N ILE A 8 -13.71 12.57 -6.08
CA ILE A 8 -12.82 13.73 -6.10
C ILE A 8 -11.62 13.48 -6.99
N LYS A 9 -11.26 14.48 -7.81
CA LYS A 9 -9.98 14.54 -8.51
C LYS A 9 -9.01 15.36 -7.67
N LEU A 10 -7.89 14.76 -7.30
CA LEU A 10 -6.84 15.42 -6.52
C LEU A 10 -5.89 16.15 -7.48
N GLY A 11 -6.46 17.07 -8.25
CA GLY A 11 -5.77 17.85 -9.28
C GLY A 11 -6.12 17.40 -10.69
N ALA A 12 -5.72 18.21 -11.68
CA ALA A 12 -5.74 17.76 -13.07
C ALA A 12 -4.91 16.47 -13.17
N ASP A 13 -5.50 15.41 -13.73
CA ASP A 13 -4.85 14.09 -13.82
C ASP A 13 -4.31 13.56 -12.48
N ASN A 14 -4.92 13.96 -11.35
CA ASN A 14 -4.52 13.58 -9.99
C ASN A 14 -3.07 13.95 -9.60
N TYR A 15 -2.49 15.02 -10.18
CA TYR A 15 -1.10 15.39 -9.89
C TYR A 15 -0.78 15.60 -8.40
N PHE A 16 -1.78 15.98 -7.58
CA PHE A 16 -1.61 16.32 -6.16
C PHE A 16 -1.97 15.15 -5.22
N LYS A 17 -2.18 13.95 -5.78
CA LYS A 17 -2.59 12.76 -5.03
C LYS A 17 -1.57 12.37 -3.97
N GLN A 18 -0.28 12.43 -4.28
CA GLN A 18 0.77 12.02 -3.35
C GLN A 18 0.82 12.92 -2.12
N GLU A 19 0.76 14.24 -2.32
CA GLU A 19 0.72 15.24 -1.25
C GLU A 19 -0.55 15.09 -0.41
N CYS A 20 -1.71 14.88 -1.03
CA CYS A 20 -2.96 14.60 -0.32
C CYS A 20 -2.87 13.37 0.58
N GLN A 21 -2.20 12.31 0.12
CA GLN A 21 -1.98 11.09 0.90
C GLN A 21 -1.05 11.35 2.09
N GLN A 22 0.08 12.04 1.87
CA GLN A 22 1.06 12.36 2.91
C GLN A 22 0.48 13.29 3.98
N LEU A 23 -0.21 14.35 3.56
CA LEU A 23 -0.80 15.36 4.44
C LEU A 23 -2.14 14.92 5.05
N LYS A 24 -2.67 13.77 4.63
CA LYS A 24 -3.98 13.25 5.03
C LYS A 24 -5.09 14.28 4.82
N ILE A 25 -5.17 14.79 3.60
CA ILE A 25 -6.20 15.75 3.18
C ILE A 25 -6.94 15.25 1.94
N ALA A 26 -8.20 15.61 1.82
CA ALA A 26 -8.95 15.57 0.56
C ALA A 26 -9.19 17.02 0.15
N GLY A 27 -8.67 17.44 -1.01
CA GLY A 27 -8.66 18.85 -1.38
C GLY A 27 -8.88 19.12 -2.86
N LEU A 28 -9.40 20.31 -3.13
CA LEU A 28 -9.51 20.91 -4.46
C LEU A 28 -8.49 22.02 -4.60
N MET A 29 -7.94 22.14 -5.80
CA MET A 29 -6.93 23.14 -6.11
C MET A 29 -7.58 24.35 -6.76
N LEU A 30 -7.39 25.51 -6.14
CA LEU A 30 -7.82 26.80 -6.66
C LEU A 30 -6.58 27.65 -6.96
N ASP A 31 -6.51 28.22 -8.16
CA ASP A 31 -5.53 29.28 -8.42
C ASP A 31 -5.76 30.44 -7.45
N LYS A 32 -4.68 31.13 -7.09
CA LYS A 32 -4.69 32.21 -6.08
C LYS A 32 -5.83 33.22 -6.24
N PRO A 33 -6.17 33.74 -7.44
CA PRO A 33 -7.28 34.68 -7.58
C PRO A 33 -8.66 34.07 -7.27
N TYR A 34 -8.90 32.80 -7.63
CA TYR A 34 -10.14 32.10 -7.28
C TYR A 34 -10.19 31.83 -5.77
N PHE A 35 -9.07 31.41 -5.19
CA PHE A 35 -8.95 31.20 -3.75
C PHE A 35 -9.22 32.49 -2.97
N ASP A 36 -8.65 33.62 -3.38
CA ASP A 36 -8.81 34.90 -2.67
C ASP A 36 -10.27 35.34 -2.65
N ALA A 37 -10.94 35.27 -3.80
CA ALA A 37 -12.37 35.57 -3.89
C ALA A 37 -13.23 34.61 -3.03
N TRP A 38 -12.92 33.31 -3.06
CA TRP A 38 -13.61 32.31 -2.24
C TRP A 38 -13.40 32.56 -0.74
N SER A 39 -12.17 32.84 -0.32
CA SER A 39 -11.80 33.07 1.09
C SER A 39 -12.46 34.34 1.66
N ALA A 40 -12.69 35.34 0.81
CA ALA A 40 -13.43 36.55 1.16
C ALA A 40 -14.96 36.35 1.20
N GLY A 41 -15.46 35.18 0.76
CA GLY A 41 -16.90 34.94 0.60
C GLY A 41 -17.52 35.70 -0.57
N ASP A 42 -16.70 36.24 -1.48
CA ASP A 42 -17.14 37.13 -2.55
C ASP A 42 -17.37 36.35 -3.85
N ARG A 43 -18.65 36.05 -4.11
CA ARG A 43 -19.09 35.33 -5.31
C ARG A 43 -18.96 36.17 -6.58
N ASP A 44 -19.11 37.49 -6.48
CA ASP A 44 -19.03 38.39 -7.63
C ASP A 44 -17.57 38.54 -8.07
N ALA A 45 -16.64 38.69 -7.11
CA ALA A 45 -15.21 38.61 -7.40
C ALA A 45 -14.82 37.26 -8.01
N HIS A 46 -15.37 36.16 -7.51
CA HIS A 46 -15.09 34.82 -8.06
C HIS A 46 -15.58 34.70 -9.50
N LEU A 47 -16.78 35.24 -9.81
CA LEU A 47 -17.30 35.33 -11.17
C LEU A 47 -16.47 36.26 -12.06
N ALA A 48 -15.98 37.37 -11.54
CA ALA A 48 -15.14 38.31 -12.29
C ALA A 48 -13.83 37.65 -12.75
N VAL A 49 -13.20 36.81 -11.92
CA VAL A 49 -12.01 36.04 -12.31
C VAL A 49 -12.34 35.07 -13.46
N HIS A 50 -13.49 34.40 -13.40
CA HIS A 50 -13.97 33.51 -14.46
C HIS A 50 -14.23 34.27 -15.77
N LEU A 51 -14.91 35.43 -15.71
CA LEU A 51 -15.18 36.27 -16.88
C LEU A 51 -13.90 36.81 -17.53
N ALA A 52 -12.91 37.21 -16.72
CA ALA A 52 -11.63 37.71 -17.22
C ALA A 52 -10.78 36.65 -17.93
N ARG A 53 -11.00 35.37 -17.60
CA ARG A 53 -10.27 34.22 -18.15
C ARG A 53 -11.06 33.41 -19.17
N ALA A 54 -12.31 33.81 -19.45
CA ALA A 54 -13.17 33.10 -20.37
C ALA A 54 -12.74 33.31 -21.83
N ASP A 55 -12.87 32.26 -22.64
CA ASP A 55 -12.68 32.36 -24.08
C ASP A 55 -13.82 33.16 -24.72
N LYS A 56 -13.53 33.87 -25.81
CA LYS A 56 -14.51 34.73 -26.51
C LYS A 56 -15.75 34.00 -27.03
N GLU A 57 -15.69 32.67 -27.11
CA GLU A 57 -16.77 31.81 -27.62
C GLU A 57 -17.64 31.22 -26.50
N GLN A 58 -17.26 31.36 -25.22
CA GLN A 58 -18.01 30.82 -24.10
C GLN A 58 -19.21 31.70 -23.75
N SER A 59 -20.38 31.07 -23.57
CA SER A 59 -21.58 31.79 -23.17
C SER A 59 -21.49 32.26 -21.71
N GLU A 60 -21.99 33.47 -21.42
CA GLU A 60 -21.97 34.05 -20.07
C GLU A 60 -22.71 33.17 -19.05
N SER A 61 -23.79 32.50 -19.45
CA SER A 61 -24.53 31.57 -18.59
C SER A 61 -23.68 30.36 -18.20
N THR A 62 -22.88 29.81 -19.12
CA THR A 62 -21.92 28.74 -18.84
C THR A 62 -20.90 29.20 -17.81
N ILE A 63 -20.27 30.36 -18.02
CA ILE A 63 -19.25 30.92 -17.13
C ILE A 63 -19.81 31.12 -15.70
N LYS A 64 -21.03 31.67 -15.59
CA LYS A 64 -21.74 31.83 -14.31
C LYS A 64 -21.98 30.50 -13.61
N SER A 65 -22.39 29.48 -14.36
CA SER A 65 -22.63 28.15 -13.82
C SER A 65 -21.34 27.50 -13.29
N GLU A 66 -20.22 27.68 -13.98
CA GLU A 66 -18.93 27.15 -13.56
C GLU A 66 -18.37 27.86 -12.33
N SER A 67 -18.45 29.20 -12.30
CA SER A 67 -18.05 29.99 -11.13
C SER A 67 -18.81 29.55 -9.89
N THR A 68 -20.15 29.44 -10.01
CA THR A 68 -21.01 28.98 -8.91
C THR A 68 -20.64 27.56 -8.47
N ARG A 69 -20.37 26.66 -9.42
CA ARG A 69 -20.01 25.27 -9.15
C ARG A 69 -18.70 25.17 -8.37
N TRP A 70 -17.64 25.84 -8.82
CA TRP A 70 -16.33 25.80 -8.17
C TRP A 70 -16.34 26.44 -6.78
N PHE A 71 -17.03 27.57 -6.62
CA PHE A 71 -17.23 28.20 -5.31
C PHE A 71 -17.92 27.24 -4.32
N ASN A 72 -18.97 26.57 -4.78
CA ASN A 72 -19.72 25.61 -3.95
C ASN A 72 -18.90 24.35 -3.64
N TYR A 73 -18.07 23.88 -4.56
CA TYR A 73 -17.19 22.74 -4.33
C TYR A 73 -16.16 23.02 -3.23
N ALA A 74 -15.47 24.17 -3.31
CA ALA A 74 -14.51 24.59 -2.29
C ALA A 74 -15.19 24.75 -0.92
N THR A 75 -16.37 25.38 -0.91
CA THR A 75 -17.19 25.53 0.30
C THR A 75 -17.59 24.18 0.88
N LYS A 76 -17.99 23.22 0.03
CA LYS A 76 -18.42 21.90 0.51
C LYS A 76 -17.26 21.12 1.13
N ILE A 77 -16.11 21.07 0.47
CA ILE A 77 -14.93 20.38 1.02
C ILE A 77 -14.45 21.03 2.30
N ALA A 78 -14.40 22.37 2.35
CA ALA A 78 -13.98 23.08 3.55
C ALA A 78 -14.82 22.70 4.79
N ASN A 79 -16.11 22.46 4.58
CA ASN A 79 -17.06 22.11 5.64
C ASN A 79 -17.33 20.60 5.77
N SER A 80 -16.51 19.75 5.15
CA SER A 80 -16.74 18.30 5.17
C SER A 80 -16.44 17.69 6.54
N VAL A 81 -17.43 17.01 7.09
CA VAL A 81 -17.35 16.26 8.35
C VAL A 81 -18.01 14.91 8.15
N ASP A 82 -17.30 13.83 8.46
CA ASP A 82 -17.75 12.45 8.25
C ASP A 82 -18.11 12.08 6.79
N ASP A 83 -17.90 12.98 5.84
CA ASP A 83 -18.01 12.75 4.40
C ASP A 83 -16.92 11.77 3.94
N ILE A 84 -17.25 10.91 2.97
CA ILE A 84 -16.31 9.98 2.33
C ILE A 84 -15.91 10.53 0.96
N PHE A 85 -14.61 10.49 0.68
CA PHE A 85 -14.03 10.85 -0.61
C PHE A 85 -13.49 9.60 -1.30
N ILE A 86 -13.78 9.46 -2.59
CA ILE A 86 -13.29 8.39 -3.46
C ILE A 86 -12.48 9.05 -4.58
N ASN A 87 -11.22 8.66 -4.72
CA ASN A 87 -10.36 9.08 -5.82
C ASN A 87 -10.06 7.88 -6.73
N ILE A 88 -10.18 8.11 -8.03
CA ILE A 88 -9.94 7.11 -9.08
C ILE A 88 -8.78 7.57 -9.96
N ASP A 89 -7.87 6.64 -10.21
CA ASP A 89 -6.67 6.86 -11.00
C ASP A 89 -6.33 5.58 -11.77
N GLY A 90 -6.73 5.53 -13.04
CA GLY A 90 -6.74 4.30 -13.83
C GLY A 90 -7.61 3.21 -13.18
N ASP A 91 -7.01 2.06 -12.88
CA ASP A 91 -7.67 0.95 -12.17
C ASP A 91 -7.59 1.09 -10.63
N SER A 92 -6.82 2.05 -10.11
CA SER A 92 -6.66 2.28 -8.67
C SER A 92 -7.84 3.06 -8.12
N VAL A 93 -8.47 2.53 -7.06
CA VAL A 93 -9.52 3.20 -6.31
C VAL A 93 -9.01 3.41 -4.88
N THR A 94 -8.91 4.66 -4.47
CA THR A 94 -8.54 5.05 -3.10
C THR A 94 -9.70 5.80 -2.45
N TRP A 95 -9.84 5.66 -1.14
CA TRP A 95 -10.87 6.37 -0.39
C TRP A 95 -10.37 6.84 0.97
N ALA A 96 -11.02 7.86 1.51
CA ALA A 96 -10.75 8.39 2.84
C ALA A 96 -12.02 8.99 3.44
N ARG A 97 -12.09 9.09 4.77
CA ARG A 97 -13.20 9.72 5.49
C ARG A 97 -12.72 10.98 6.18
N SER A 98 -13.46 12.08 6.01
CA SER A 98 -13.18 13.33 6.73
C SER A 98 -13.40 13.18 8.23
N ILE A 99 -12.50 13.76 9.02
CA ILE A 99 -12.53 13.69 10.49
C ILE A 99 -13.05 15.00 11.08
N SER A 100 -13.87 14.91 12.13
CA SER A 100 -14.16 16.05 13.00
C SER A 100 -13.04 16.15 14.03
N THR A 101 -12.25 17.22 14.02
CA THR A 101 -11.28 17.48 15.10
C THR A 101 -12.02 17.93 16.35
N THR A 102 -12.36 16.98 17.22
CA THR A 102 -12.88 17.26 18.56
C THR A 102 -11.78 17.05 19.60
N SER A 103 -11.02 18.09 19.92
CA SER A 103 -10.51 18.28 21.29
C SER A 103 -10.16 19.74 21.55
N ASN A 104 -11.01 20.35 22.38
CA ASN A 104 -10.84 21.60 23.13
C ASN A 104 -10.43 22.88 22.39
N LYS A 105 -11.50 23.59 21.97
CA LYS A 105 -11.67 24.99 21.56
C LYS A 105 -11.64 25.28 20.04
N MET A 106 -12.86 25.42 19.53
CA MET A 106 -13.39 25.86 18.22
C MET A 106 -13.40 24.81 17.08
N VAL A 107 -14.56 24.16 16.88
CA VAL A 107 -15.64 24.31 15.86
C VAL A 107 -15.39 23.40 14.65
N ALA A 108 -16.43 22.72 14.18
CA ALA A 108 -16.39 21.87 12.99
C ALA A 108 -15.82 22.62 11.77
N GLY A 109 -14.92 21.96 11.02
CA GLY A 109 -14.62 22.32 9.63
C GLY A 109 -13.73 23.53 9.38
N GLU A 110 -12.62 23.72 10.11
CA GLU A 110 -11.57 24.61 9.60
C GLU A 110 -10.91 23.97 8.37
N PRO A 111 -10.98 24.61 7.18
CA PRO A 111 -10.37 24.07 5.99
C PRO A 111 -8.86 24.00 6.14
N VAL A 112 -8.26 22.91 5.67
CA VAL A 112 -6.82 22.83 5.48
C VAL A 112 -6.48 23.58 4.21
N LEU A 113 -5.59 24.56 4.34
CA LEU A 113 -5.08 25.36 3.23
C LEU A 113 -3.62 24.98 2.99
N VAL A 114 -3.32 24.46 1.81
CA VAL A 114 -1.95 24.07 1.43
C VAL A 114 -1.52 24.89 0.22
N PRO A 115 -0.61 25.86 0.39
CA PRO A 115 0.00 26.55 -0.74
C PRO A 115 0.80 25.58 -1.61
N HIS A 116 0.69 25.73 -2.92
CA HIS A 116 1.37 24.91 -3.91
C HIS A 116 1.62 25.71 -5.20
N THR A 117 2.46 25.18 -6.07
CA THR A 117 2.74 25.77 -7.39
C THR A 117 2.29 24.79 -8.46
N HIS A 118 1.46 25.23 -9.40
CA HIS A 118 1.00 24.36 -10.48
C HIS A 118 2.21 23.80 -11.26
N PRO A 119 2.31 22.47 -11.46
CA PRO A 119 3.50 21.85 -12.04
C PRO A 119 3.81 22.35 -13.46
N THR A 120 2.78 22.56 -14.29
CA THR A 120 2.95 23.01 -15.69
C THR A 120 2.97 24.53 -15.87
N SER A 121 2.03 25.27 -15.26
CA SER A 121 1.89 26.72 -15.51
C SER A 121 2.72 27.59 -14.57
N GLY A 122 3.25 27.04 -13.47
CA GLY A 122 3.95 27.82 -12.43
C GLY A 122 3.03 28.75 -11.63
N ALA A 123 1.71 28.68 -11.84
CA ALA A 123 0.75 29.52 -11.13
C ALA A 123 0.69 29.17 -9.64
N GLU A 124 0.48 30.17 -8.80
CA GLU A 124 0.22 29.96 -7.38
C GLU A 124 -1.17 29.34 -7.19
N ILE A 125 -1.20 28.23 -6.46
CA ILE A 125 -2.41 27.46 -6.15
C ILE A 125 -2.51 27.28 -4.65
N ILE A 126 -3.73 27.32 -4.14
CA ILE A 126 -4.05 26.91 -2.79
C ILE A 126 -4.95 25.68 -2.87
N ALA A 127 -4.51 24.56 -2.29
CA ALA A 127 -5.38 23.41 -2.08
C ALA A 127 -6.28 23.68 -0.86
N VAL A 128 -7.59 23.74 -1.09
CA VAL A 128 -8.62 23.86 -0.07
C VAL A 128 -9.15 22.47 0.24
N GLY A 129 -8.94 22.00 1.46
CA GLY A 129 -9.19 20.60 1.81
C GLY A 129 -9.81 20.36 3.18
N ALA A 130 -10.37 19.16 3.36
CA ALA A 130 -10.73 18.60 4.64
C ALA A 130 -9.64 17.66 5.15
N ARG A 131 -9.44 17.59 6.46
CA ARG A 131 -8.62 16.54 7.08
C ARG A 131 -9.33 15.20 6.97
N VAL A 132 -8.60 14.16 6.62
CA VAL A 132 -9.12 12.79 6.52
C VAL A 132 -8.36 11.81 7.43
N ASN A 133 -8.96 10.67 7.73
CA ASN A 133 -8.36 9.60 8.54
C ASN A 133 -7.16 8.90 7.86
N GLY A 134 -6.96 9.15 6.57
CA GLY A 134 -5.92 8.56 5.74
C GLY A 134 -6.54 7.93 4.49
N TRP A 135 -5.81 8.01 3.38
CA TRP A 135 -6.24 7.39 2.13
C TRP A 135 -5.87 5.91 2.13
N SER A 136 -6.82 5.07 1.74
CA SER A 136 -6.67 3.62 1.64
C SER A 136 -7.16 3.13 0.29
N ASP A 137 -6.45 2.19 -0.32
CA ASP A 137 -6.97 1.39 -1.44
C ASP A 137 -7.50 0.02 -0.99
N LEU A 138 -7.70 -0.15 0.31
CA LEU A 138 -8.33 -1.32 0.92
C LEU A 138 -9.70 -0.94 1.48
N THR A 139 -10.66 -1.86 1.40
CA THR A 139 -11.86 -1.79 2.27
C THR A 139 -11.43 -1.84 3.74
N ALA A 140 -12.32 -1.45 4.66
CA ALA A 140 -12.07 -1.58 6.09
C ALA A 140 -11.80 -3.04 6.54
N SER A 141 -12.25 -4.03 5.76
CA SER A 141 -11.96 -5.46 5.97
C SER A 141 -10.69 -5.96 5.27
N GLY A 142 -9.91 -5.07 4.64
CA GLY A 142 -8.64 -5.41 4.00
C GLY A 142 -8.75 -6.02 2.60
N VAL A 143 -9.86 -5.80 1.88
CA VAL A 143 -9.99 -6.20 0.47
C VAL A 143 -9.44 -5.09 -0.42
N LYS A 144 -8.56 -5.42 -1.38
CA LYS A 144 -8.04 -4.45 -2.34
C LYS A 144 -9.16 -3.91 -3.24
N LEU A 145 -9.27 -2.59 -3.34
CA LEU A 145 -10.18 -1.89 -4.23
C LEU A 145 -9.51 -1.65 -5.58
N GLN A 146 -10.07 -2.24 -6.62
CA GLN A 146 -9.71 -1.99 -8.01
C GLN A 146 -10.98 -1.65 -8.79
N LEU A 147 -10.89 -0.70 -9.72
CA LEU A 147 -12.06 -0.24 -10.45
C LEU A 147 -12.70 -1.40 -11.21
N LYS A 148 -11.89 -2.23 -11.87
CA LYS A 148 -12.35 -3.42 -12.62
C LYS A 148 -13.07 -4.47 -11.77
N THR A 149 -12.82 -4.50 -10.46
CA THR A 149 -13.44 -5.46 -9.53
C THR A 149 -14.70 -4.90 -8.88
N ILE A 150 -14.94 -3.59 -8.95
CA ILE A 150 -16.20 -2.98 -8.52
C ILE A 150 -17.30 -3.34 -9.53
N HIS A 151 -18.52 -3.53 -9.06
CA HIS A 151 -19.65 -3.84 -9.94
C HIS A 151 -19.88 -2.68 -10.94
N LYS A 152 -20.13 -2.98 -12.24
CA LYS A 152 -20.29 -1.95 -13.29
C LYS A 152 -21.29 -0.86 -12.94
N ARG A 153 -22.43 -1.26 -12.40
CA ARG A 153 -23.43 -0.30 -11.94
C ARG A 153 -22.87 0.72 -10.94
N ALA A 154 -21.96 0.34 -10.06
CA ALA A 154 -21.31 1.28 -9.17
C ALA A 154 -20.19 2.06 -9.87
N GLN A 155 -19.46 1.43 -10.80
CA GLN A 155 -18.50 2.12 -11.68
C GLN A 155 -19.15 3.32 -12.40
N ASP A 156 -20.36 3.16 -12.93
CA ASP A 156 -21.13 4.22 -13.61
C ASP A 156 -21.34 5.48 -12.73
N TYR A 157 -21.34 5.32 -11.41
CA TYR A 157 -21.53 6.41 -10.46
C TYR A 157 -20.21 7.03 -10.02
N ILE A 158 -19.17 6.21 -9.87
CA ILE A 158 -17.88 6.68 -9.33
C ILE A 158 -16.93 7.21 -10.41
N VAL A 159 -17.04 6.69 -11.65
CA VAL A 159 -16.29 7.19 -12.80
C VAL A 159 -16.97 8.46 -13.31
N LYS A 160 -16.60 9.60 -12.74
CA LYS A 160 -17.08 10.92 -13.18
C LYS A 160 -15.91 11.87 -13.44
N LEU A 161 -16.07 12.72 -14.46
CA LEU A 161 -15.01 13.57 -15.00
C LEU A 161 -14.86 14.93 -14.30
N SER A 162 -15.74 15.30 -13.37
CA SER A 162 -15.67 16.57 -12.64
C SER A 162 -14.66 16.54 -11.49
N ALA A 163 -14.22 17.72 -11.02
CA ALA A 163 -13.30 17.84 -9.90
C ALA A 163 -13.85 17.29 -8.57
N LEU A 164 -15.15 17.49 -8.32
CA LEU A 164 -15.87 16.95 -7.16
C LEU A 164 -17.28 16.56 -7.60
N SER A 165 -17.74 15.35 -7.29
CA SER A 165 -19.04 14.85 -7.71
C SER A 165 -19.76 14.15 -6.56
N PRO A 166 -20.92 14.64 -6.09
CA PRO A 166 -21.69 13.93 -5.08
C PRO A 166 -22.32 12.65 -5.65
N ILE A 167 -22.39 11.61 -4.82
CA ILE A 167 -23.24 10.44 -5.06
C ILE A 167 -24.63 10.74 -4.47
N ALA A 168 -25.50 11.30 -5.33
CA ALA A 168 -26.84 11.74 -4.96
C ALA A 168 -27.81 10.58 -4.70
N ASP A 169 -27.65 9.45 -5.39
CA ASP A 169 -28.52 8.29 -5.22
C ASP A 169 -28.28 7.60 -3.87
N ASP A 170 -29.33 7.47 -3.06
CA ASP A 170 -29.25 6.95 -1.69
C ASP A 170 -28.90 5.45 -1.66
N ASP A 171 -29.45 4.65 -2.57
CA ASP A 171 -29.19 3.20 -2.65
C ASP A 171 -27.73 2.93 -3.04
N MET A 172 -27.19 3.72 -3.99
CA MET A 172 -25.79 3.67 -4.37
C MET A 172 -24.87 4.17 -3.26
N ARG A 173 -25.27 5.20 -2.51
CA ARG A 173 -24.50 5.68 -1.36
C ARG A 173 -24.38 4.57 -0.31
N LEU A 174 -25.49 3.90 0.00
CA LEU A 174 -25.51 2.78 0.94
C LEU A 174 -24.68 1.59 0.43
N TYR A 175 -24.76 1.29 -0.87
CA TYR A 175 -23.92 0.27 -1.50
C TYR A 175 -22.43 0.60 -1.36
N LEU A 176 -22.01 1.82 -1.70
CA LEU A 176 -20.61 2.24 -1.64
C LEU A 176 -20.11 2.28 -0.20
N GLU A 177 -20.89 2.81 0.74
CA GLU A 177 -20.54 2.78 2.17
C GLU A 177 -20.36 1.33 2.64
N THR A 178 -21.30 0.44 2.32
CA THR A 178 -21.21 -0.99 2.68
C THR A 178 -19.99 -1.64 2.06
N LEU A 179 -19.71 -1.39 0.78
CA LEU A 179 -18.54 -1.91 0.07
C LEU A 179 -17.23 -1.44 0.71
N LEU A 180 -17.08 -0.12 0.92
CA LEU A 180 -15.86 0.48 1.48
C LEU A 180 -15.63 0.03 2.92
N MET A 181 -16.70 -0.15 3.70
CA MET A 181 -16.63 -0.69 5.06
C MET A 181 -16.47 -2.21 5.11
N GLY A 182 -16.42 -2.89 3.96
CA GLY A 182 -16.19 -4.34 3.88
C GLY A 182 -17.40 -5.20 4.25
N GLY A 183 -18.60 -4.63 4.21
CA GLY A 183 -19.87 -5.32 4.46
C GLY A 183 -20.34 -6.18 3.29
N ASP A 184 -21.42 -6.93 3.51
CA ASP A 184 -22.00 -7.80 2.49
C ASP A 184 -22.85 -7.00 1.49
N VAL A 185 -22.39 -6.97 0.24
CA VAL A 185 -23.08 -6.32 -0.89
C VAL A 185 -23.85 -7.30 -1.79
N SER A 186 -23.87 -8.59 -1.44
CA SER A 186 -24.44 -9.66 -2.27
C SER A 186 -25.92 -9.44 -2.58
N HIS A 187 -26.65 -8.78 -1.67
CA HIS A 187 -28.07 -8.53 -1.86
C HIS A 187 -28.35 -7.55 -3.01
N TRP A 188 -27.48 -6.56 -3.28
CA TRP A 188 -27.57 -5.70 -4.47
C TRP A 188 -27.27 -6.51 -5.74
N HIS A 189 -26.22 -7.34 -5.72
CA HIS A 189 -25.81 -8.12 -6.90
C HIS A 189 -26.84 -9.17 -7.31
N LYS A 190 -27.72 -9.59 -6.38
CA LYS A 190 -28.83 -10.51 -6.67
C LYS A 190 -30.01 -9.82 -7.37
N ARG A 191 -30.09 -8.48 -7.35
CA ARG A 191 -31.21 -7.72 -7.95
C ARG A 191 -31.17 -7.80 -9.49
N PRO A 192 -32.32 -7.91 -10.17
CA PRO A 192 -32.36 -8.05 -11.64
C PRO A 192 -31.68 -6.90 -12.40
N ASP A 193 -31.88 -5.68 -11.93
CA ASP A 193 -31.35 -4.45 -12.52
C ASP A 193 -29.83 -4.28 -12.31
N TRP A 194 -29.25 -4.95 -11.32
CA TRP A 194 -27.81 -5.06 -11.12
C TRP A 194 -27.22 -6.16 -12.01
N LYS A 195 -27.85 -7.35 -12.04
CA LYS A 195 -27.43 -8.46 -12.91
C LYS A 195 -27.41 -8.09 -14.39
N GLN A 196 -28.46 -7.42 -14.87
CA GLN A 196 -28.56 -6.96 -16.26
C GLN A 196 -27.39 -6.05 -16.65
N ARG A 197 -26.88 -5.22 -15.72
CA ARG A 197 -25.72 -4.35 -15.97
C ARG A 197 -24.39 -5.08 -15.93
N GLN A 198 -24.36 -6.32 -15.47
CA GLN A 198 -23.17 -7.17 -15.40
C GLN A 198 -23.12 -8.24 -16.51
N GLU A 199 -24.24 -8.55 -17.15
CA GLU A 199 -24.34 -9.48 -18.28
C GLU A 199 -23.42 -9.04 -19.44
N GLY A 200 -22.57 -9.96 -19.92
CA GLY A 200 -21.60 -9.71 -20.99
C GLY A 200 -20.15 -9.53 -20.54
N THR A 201 -19.82 -9.74 -19.26
CA THR A 201 -18.42 -9.69 -18.81
C THR A 201 -18.05 -10.85 -17.90
N THR A 202 -16.97 -11.54 -18.26
CA THR A 202 -16.32 -12.64 -17.52
C THR A 202 -15.48 -12.19 -16.33
N GLY A 203 -15.46 -10.89 -16.01
CA GLY A 203 -14.74 -10.36 -14.87
C GLY A 203 -15.52 -10.62 -13.58
N ASN A 204 -14.91 -11.39 -12.68
CA ASN A 204 -15.34 -11.51 -11.29
C ASN A 204 -15.34 -10.11 -10.66
N SER A 205 -16.50 -9.45 -10.64
CA SER A 205 -16.78 -8.38 -9.67
C SER A 205 -16.50 -8.93 -8.27
N LEU A 206 -16.42 -8.08 -7.25
CA LEU A 206 -16.34 -8.43 -5.82
C LEU A 206 -17.58 -9.23 -5.30
N VAL A 207 -18.08 -10.17 -6.11
CA VAL A 207 -19.05 -11.23 -5.86
C VAL A 207 -18.53 -12.24 -4.85
N MET A 208 -17.27 -12.16 -4.44
CA MET A 208 -16.75 -12.85 -3.28
C MET A 208 -15.88 -11.86 -2.52
N ASN A 209 -16.39 -11.35 -1.40
CA ASN A 209 -15.60 -10.69 -0.37
C ASN A 209 -14.59 -11.72 0.20
N SER A 210 -13.53 -12.04 -0.54
CA SER A 210 -12.35 -12.68 0.03
C SER A 210 -11.40 -11.56 0.44
N SER A 211 -11.32 -11.29 1.74
CA SER A 211 -10.27 -10.46 2.34
C SER A 211 -8.89 -10.95 1.88
N LEU A 212 -7.85 -10.12 1.97
CA LEU A 212 -6.47 -10.59 1.74
C LEU A 212 -6.15 -11.85 2.55
N ILE A 213 -6.72 -11.96 3.75
CA ILE A 213 -6.63 -13.16 4.59
C ILE A 213 -7.29 -14.36 3.90
N GLN A 214 -8.49 -14.21 3.34
CA GLN A 214 -9.19 -15.30 2.66
C GLN A 214 -8.48 -15.73 1.36
N MET A 215 -7.91 -14.78 0.61
CA MET A 215 -7.06 -15.10 -0.55
C MET A 215 -5.80 -15.86 -0.12
N GLY A 216 -5.10 -15.36 0.91
CA GLY A 216 -3.94 -16.04 1.49
C GLY A 216 -4.28 -17.44 2.02
N ILE A 217 -5.40 -17.60 2.74
CA ILE A 217 -5.88 -18.90 3.21
C ILE A 217 -6.16 -19.83 2.02
N THR A 218 -6.74 -19.32 0.94
CA THR A 218 -7.00 -20.13 -0.27
C THR A 218 -5.70 -20.60 -0.92
N GLU A 219 -4.70 -19.73 -1.04
CA GLU A 219 -3.37 -20.12 -1.53
C GLU A 219 -2.69 -21.15 -0.62
N LEU A 220 -2.77 -20.97 0.70
CA LEU A 220 -2.25 -21.93 1.69
C LEU A 220 -2.96 -23.28 1.57
N VAL A 221 -4.29 -23.30 1.43
CA VAL A 221 -5.08 -24.53 1.23
C VAL A 221 -4.70 -25.22 -0.08
N MET A 222 -4.50 -24.47 -1.16
CA MET A 222 -4.06 -25.03 -2.45
C MET A 222 -2.62 -25.56 -2.38
N SER A 223 -1.73 -24.90 -1.64
CA SER A 223 -0.38 -25.38 -1.36
C SER A 223 -0.39 -26.68 -0.56
N ILE A 224 -1.24 -26.77 0.47
CA ILE A 224 -1.45 -28.00 1.25
C ILE A 224 -1.97 -29.09 0.34
N LYS A 225 -3.01 -28.83 -0.45
CA LYS A 225 -3.58 -29.80 -1.39
C LYS A 225 -2.52 -30.32 -2.36
N GLY A 226 -1.74 -29.42 -2.98
CA GLY A 226 -0.63 -29.80 -3.85
C GLY A 226 0.38 -30.68 -3.11
N THR A 227 0.77 -30.31 -1.89
CA THR A 227 1.68 -31.11 -1.08
C THR A 227 1.12 -32.51 -0.79
N VAL A 228 -0.18 -32.63 -0.45
CA VAL A 228 -0.85 -33.90 -0.19
C VAL A 228 -0.90 -34.78 -1.44
N ASP A 229 -1.28 -34.20 -2.59
CA ASP A 229 -1.35 -34.92 -3.87
C ASP A 229 0.03 -35.46 -4.30
N TRP A 230 1.10 -34.70 -4.04
CA TRP A 230 2.47 -35.05 -4.40
C TRP A 230 3.23 -35.89 -3.34
N SER A 231 2.79 -35.91 -2.08
CA SER A 231 3.44 -36.64 -0.97
C SER A 231 2.89 -38.05 -0.80
N ASN A 232 2.67 -38.76 -1.90
CA ASN A 232 2.10 -40.12 -1.95
C ASN A 232 3.10 -41.25 -1.63
N GLY A 233 4.20 -40.95 -0.94
CA GLY A 233 5.25 -41.91 -0.60
C GLY A 233 6.24 -42.23 -1.72
N GLN A 234 6.20 -41.49 -2.83
CA GLN A 234 7.18 -41.63 -3.91
C GLN A 234 8.62 -41.36 -3.45
N ARG A 235 9.56 -42.13 -3.99
CA ARG A 235 11.01 -41.93 -3.78
C ARG A 235 11.55 -41.03 -4.88
N VAL A 236 12.06 -39.86 -4.51
CA VAL A 236 12.66 -38.90 -5.44
C VAL A 236 14.18 -39.10 -5.45
N LEU A 237 14.77 -39.26 -6.63
CA LEU A 237 16.22 -39.27 -6.82
C LEU A 237 16.73 -37.82 -6.81
N ASN A 238 17.45 -37.43 -5.75
CA ASN A 238 18.06 -36.12 -5.68
C ASN A 238 19.43 -36.09 -6.37
N LYS A 239 19.61 -35.14 -7.29
CA LYS A 239 20.92 -34.84 -7.89
C LYS A 239 21.78 -34.09 -6.87
N LEU A 240 22.86 -34.71 -6.40
CA LEU A 240 23.84 -34.05 -5.53
C LEU A 240 24.60 -33.00 -6.35
N LYS A 241 24.74 -31.77 -5.81
CA LYS A 241 25.59 -30.73 -6.41
C LYS A 241 27.04 -31.20 -6.37
N ASP A 242 27.76 -31.02 -7.48
CA ASP A 242 29.20 -31.26 -7.52
C ASP A 242 29.90 -30.17 -6.69
N LYS A 243 30.58 -30.58 -5.62
CA LYS A 243 31.27 -29.69 -4.67
C LYS A 243 32.73 -30.11 -4.61
N LYS A 244 33.60 -29.29 -5.19
CA LYS A 244 35.05 -29.51 -5.20
C LYS A 244 35.76 -28.51 -4.31
N LEU A 245 36.96 -28.90 -3.90
CA LEU A 245 37.96 -28.00 -3.37
C LEU A 245 38.76 -27.46 -4.56
N GLU A 246 38.71 -26.16 -4.82
CA GLU A 246 39.35 -25.56 -5.99
C GLU A 246 40.40 -24.54 -5.58
N GLY A 247 41.50 -24.51 -6.33
CA GLY A 247 42.58 -23.53 -6.15
C GLY A 247 43.35 -23.65 -4.83
N CYS A 248 43.14 -24.71 -4.04
CA CYS A 248 43.86 -24.96 -2.80
C CYS A 248 43.92 -26.45 -2.44
N THR A 249 44.93 -26.80 -1.63
CA THR A 249 45.10 -28.11 -1.00
C THR A 249 44.34 -28.19 0.32
N LEU A 250 44.18 -29.40 0.88
CA LEU A 250 43.53 -29.58 2.17
C LEU A 250 44.30 -28.89 3.31
N GLU A 251 45.63 -28.89 3.23
CA GLU A 251 46.51 -28.24 4.19
C GLU A 251 46.33 -26.72 4.15
N GLN A 252 46.25 -26.13 2.94
CA GLN A 252 45.96 -24.71 2.76
C GLN A 252 44.57 -24.34 3.28
N MET A 253 43.56 -25.18 3.02
CA MET A 253 42.21 -24.98 3.55
C MET A 253 42.19 -25.07 5.07
N ALA A 254 42.87 -26.05 5.68
CA ALA A 254 42.95 -26.19 7.13
C ALA A 254 43.60 -24.96 7.78
N ALA A 255 44.74 -24.50 7.27
CA ALA A 255 45.41 -23.28 7.73
C ALA A 255 44.53 -22.04 7.56
N HIS A 256 43.76 -21.98 6.48
CA HIS A 256 42.81 -20.89 6.25
C HIS A 256 41.62 -20.92 7.22
N LEU A 257 41.04 -22.09 7.50
CA LEU A 257 39.96 -22.22 8.48
C LEU A 257 40.44 -21.88 9.91
N GLU A 258 41.67 -22.26 10.26
CA GLU A 258 42.29 -21.85 11.52
C GLU A 258 42.46 -20.33 11.59
N LYS A 259 42.98 -19.71 10.52
CA LYS A 259 43.07 -18.25 10.42
C LYS A 259 41.71 -17.58 10.57
N LEU A 260 40.68 -18.07 9.88
CA LEU A 260 39.31 -17.57 9.99
C LEU A 260 38.78 -17.68 11.42
N TRP A 261 39.06 -18.79 12.12
CA TRP A 261 38.64 -18.96 13.51
C TRP A 261 39.19 -17.85 14.41
N PHE A 262 40.49 -17.55 14.29
CA PHE A 262 41.12 -16.50 15.08
C PHE A 262 40.67 -15.09 14.67
N GLU A 263 40.55 -14.81 13.37
CA GLU A 263 40.06 -13.53 12.85
C GLU A 263 38.62 -13.24 13.31
N GLN A 264 37.77 -14.26 13.29
CA GLN A 264 36.39 -14.18 13.77
C GLN A 264 36.29 -14.23 15.30
N LYS A 265 37.42 -14.39 16.02
CA LYS A 265 37.47 -14.57 17.49
C LYS A 265 36.57 -15.71 17.97
N GLY A 266 36.40 -16.75 17.14
CA GLY A 266 35.50 -17.88 17.39
C GLY A 266 34.00 -17.54 17.34
N ASN A 267 33.61 -16.40 16.76
CA ASN A 267 32.20 -16.02 16.60
C ASN A 267 31.70 -16.36 15.20
N CYS A 268 30.43 -16.74 15.11
CA CYS A 268 29.74 -17.05 13.86
C CYS A 268 29.68 -15.81 12.96
N LYS A 269 30.09 -15.95 11.69
CA LYS A 269 30.09 -14.83 10.75
C LYS A 269 28.69 -14.29 10.43
N LEU A 270 27.67 -15.14 10.46
CA LEU A 270 26.28 -14.77 10.15
C LEU A 270 25.52 -14.20 11.33
N THR A 271 25.71 -14.75 12.54
CA THR A 271 24.87 -14.43 13.71
C THR A 271 25.62 -13.72 14.83
N GLY A 272 26.95 -13.68 14.78
CA GLY A 272 27.79 -13.16 15.86
C GLY A 272 27.87 -14.04 17.12
N LEU A 273 27.09 -15.12 17.21
CA LEU A 273 27.10 -16.03 18.35
C LEU A 273 28.44 -16.75 18.50
N LYS A 274 28.82 -17.07 19.74
CA LYS A 274 30.02 -17.84 20.02
C LYS A 274 29.86 -19.27 19.47
N MET A 275 30.80 -19.69 18.63
CA MET A 275 30.82 -21.04 18.09
C MET A 275 31.49 -22.00 19.07
N HIS A 276 31.08 -23.27 19.00
CA HIS A 276 31.65 -24.37 19.75
C HIS A 276 32.55 -25.24 18.86
N LEU A 277 33.63 -25.77 19.42
CA LEU A 277 34.48 -26.76 18.78
C LEU A 277 33.98 -28.19 19.08
N PRO A 278 34.07 -29.12 18.12
CA PRO A 278 33.74 -30.52 18.38
C PRO A 278 34.60 -31.11 19.50
N GLY A 279 33.97 -31.77 20.45
CA GLY A 279 34.62 -32.40 21.59
C GLY A 279 34.95 -31.47 22.75
N GLN A 280 34.60 -30.17 22.67
CA GLN A 280 34.76 -29.28 23.82
C GLN A 280 33.73 -29.63 24.93
N PRO A 281 34.08 -29.47 26.22
CA PRO A 281 33.12 -29.66 27.31
C PRO A 281 31.90 -28.73 27.18
N GLY A 282 30.70 -29.29 27.37
CA GLY A 282 29.46 -28.51 27.32
C GLY A 282 29.04 -28.07 25.91
N GLU A 283 29.52 -28.73 24.85
CA GLU A 283 29.11 -28.39 23.49
C GLU A 283 27.59 -28.49 23.27
N ILE A 284 27.01 -27.37 22.83
CA ILE A 284 25.69 -27.34 22.18
C ILE A 284 25.89 -27.68 20.70
N LYS A 285 25.28 -28.79 20.24
CA LYS A 285 25.43 -29.31 18.86
C LYS A 285 25.09 -28.29 17.77
N ASP A 286 24.10 -27.46 18.02
CA ASP A 286 23.64 -26.42 17.09
C ASP A 286 24.66 -25.27 16.94
N LEU A 287 25.46 -25.00 17.98
CA LEU A 287 26.48 -23.97 17.99
C LEU A 287 27.84 -24.46 17.49
N LEU A 288 27.97 -25.75 17.14
CA LEU A 288 29.21 -26.28 16.58
C LEU A 288 29.63 -25.50 15.34
N VAL A 289 30.93 -25.26 15.21
CA VAL A 289 31.52 -24.62 14.04
C VAL A 289 31.23 -25.44 12.79
N SER A 290 30.84 -24.75 11.71
CA SER A 290 30.53 -25.34 10.43
C SER A 290 31.10 -24.46 9.31
N PRO A 291 31.76 -25.04 8.30
CA PRO A 291 32.15 -24.29 7.10
C PRO A 291 30.91 -24.05 6.24
N ASP A 292 30.62 -22.78 5.96
CA ASP A 292 29.59 -22.33 5.04
C ASP A 292 30.23 -21.71 3.79
N ARG A 293 29.55 -21.85 2.65
CA ARG A 293 29.97 -21.18 1.41
C ARG A 293 29.23 -19.85 1.32
N ILE A 294 29.99 -18.77 1.16
CA ILE A 294 29.43 -17.42 1.02
C ILE A 294 28.49 -17.41 -0.19
N ASP A 295 28.99 -17.84 -1.35
CA ASP A 295 28.19 -18.21 -2.51
C ASP A 295 27.91 -19.72 -2.52
N SER A 296 26.65 -20.07 -2.27
CA SER A 296 26.16 -21.45 -2.21
C SER A 296 26.09 -22.15 -3.59
N ASN A 297 26.25 -21.41 -4.69
CA ASN A 297 26.37 -21.96 -6.04
C ASN A 297 27.82 -22.24 -6.45
N GLY A 298 28.80 -21.62 -5.79
CA GLY A 298 30.22 -21.86 -6.01
C GLY A 298 30.80 -23.10 -5.31
N HIS A 299 32.09 -23.33 -5.55
CA HIS A 299 32.91 -24.38 -4.94
C HIS A 299 33.56 -23.91 -3.63
N TYR A 300 34.18 -24.83 -2.88
CA TYR A 300 34.97 -24.46 -1.71
C TYR A 300 36.31 -23.90 -2.17
N THR A 301 36.54 -22.62 -1.88
CA THR A 301 37.79 -21.92 -2.14
C THR A 301 38.13 -21.09 -0.91
N LEU A 302 39.38 -20.63 -0.80
CA LEU A 302 39.83 -19.77 0.31
C LEU A 302 39.12 -18.40 0.35
N THR A 303 38.41 -18.01 -0.72
CA THR A 303 37.65 -16.75 -0.76
C THR A 303 36.15 -16.96 -0.63
N ASN A 304 35.68 -18.22 -0.72
CA ASN A 304 34.26 -18.57 -0.71
C ASN A 304 33.89 -19.46 0.47
N VAL A 305 34.65 -19.38 1.57
CA VAL A 305 34.37 -20.12 2.80
C VAL A 305 34.36 -19.18 4.00
N GLN A 306 33.44 -19.42 4.92
CA GLN A 306 33.33 -18.71 6.19
C GLN A 306 32.97 -19.69 7.30
N LEU A 307 33.28 -19.34 8.56
CA LEU A 307 32.90 -20.14 9.71
C LEU A 307 31.61 -19.61 10.36
N VAL A 308 30.65 -20.50 10.51
CA VAL A 308 29.33 -20.18 11.09
C VAL A 308 28.90 -21.25 12.10
N CYS A 309 27.89 -20.96 12.91
CA CYS A 309 27.21 -21.98 13.71
C CYS A 309 26.50 -22.98 12.79
N ARG A 310 26.49 -24.26 13.18
CA ARG A 310 25.83 -25.34 12.44
C ARG A 310 24.36 -25.06 12.16
N PHE A 311 23.61 -24.53 13.12
CA PHE A 311 22.21 -24.19 12.90
C PHE A 311 22.04 -23.09 11.85
N ALA A 312 22.92 -22.09 11.85
CA ALA A 312 22.86 -20.98 10.90
C ALA A 312 23.13 -21.45 9.47
N ASN A 313 24.12 -22.34 9.27
CA ASN A 313 24.36 -23.00 7.98
C ASN A 313 23.13 -23.80 7.53
N PHE A 314 22.53 -24.57 8.45
CA PHE A 314 21.35 -25.37 8.17
C PHE A 314 20.12 -24.53 7.81
N TRP A 315 19.92 -23.37 8.43
CA TRP A 315 18.78 -22.49 8.15
C TRP A 315 18.99 -21.65 6.89
N LYS A 316 20.22 -21.18 6.65
CA LYS A 316 20.55 -20.42 5.43
C LYS A 316 20.32 -21.27 4.17
N LEU A 317 20.71 -22.55 4.20
CA LEU A 317 20.69 -23.45 3.03
C LEU A 317 21.40 -22.83 1.81
N ALA A 318 20.62 -22.45 0.79
CA ALA A 318 21.10 -21.82 -0.44
C ALA A 318 20.70 -20.34 -0.54
N SER A 319 20.07 -19.79 0.50
CA SER A 319 19.71 -18.37 0.57
C SER A 319 20.96 -17.51 0.65
N ASP A 320 20.83 -16.26 0.23
CA ASP A 320 21.91 -15.28 0.36
C ASP A 320 22.11 -14.87 1.83
N ASP A 321 23.37 -14.55 2.15
CA ASP A 321 23.81 -14.13 3.49
C ASP A 321 23.07 -12.90 4.02
N GLN A 322 22.81 -11.92 3.15
CA GLN A 322 22.15 -10.68 3.54
C GLN A 322 20.68 -10.93 3.88
N ARG A 323 19.95 -11.66 3.03
CA ARG A 323 18.55 -12.02 3.32
C ARG A 323 18.42 -12.81 4.61
N PHE A 324 19.36 -13.70 4.91
CA PHE A 324 19.36 -14.42 6.18
C PHE A 324 19.51 -13.47 7.38
N ARG A 325 20.44 -12.52 7.32
CA ARG A 325 20.63 -11.52 8.38
C ARG A 325 19.40 -10.62 8.56
N ASP A 326 18.83 -10.12 7.46
CA ASP A 326 17.65 -9.26 7.51
C ASP A 326 16.47 -9.97 8.21
N LEU A 327 16.26 -11.26 7.93
CA LEU A 327 15.21 -12.05 8.58
C LEU A 327 15.49 -12.29 10.07
N LEU A 328 16.76 -12.49 10.44
CA LEU A 328 17.14 -12.66 11.83
C LEU A 328 16.95 -11.35 12.63
N ASP A 329 17.30 -10.21 12.03
CA ASP A 329 17.10 -8.89 12.64
C ASP A 329 15.62 -8.62 12.88
N MET A 330 14.72 -8.98 11.94
CA MET A 330 13.28 -8.90 12.16
C MET A 330 12.81 -9.70 13.38
N VAL A 331 13.35 -10.92 13.57
CA VAL A 331 13.03 -11.75 14.75
C VAL A 331 13.54 -11.09 16.03
N VAL A 332 14.76 -10.54 16.03
CA VAL A 332 15.33 -9.86 17.19
C VAL A 332 14.51 -8.62 17.54
N GLN A 333 14.14 -7.79 16.56
CA GLN A 333 13.32 -6.60 16.79
C GLN A 333 11.96 -6.95 17.39
N GLN A 334 11.28 -7.96 16.85
CA GLN A 334 10.01 -8.43 17.43
C GLN A 334 10.17 -8.86 18.90
N LYS A 335 11.29 -9.53 19.23
CA LYS A 335 11.56 -9.94 20.62
C LYS A 335 11.88 -8.77 21.54
N ILE A 336 12.55 -7.73 21.04
CA ILE A 336 12.79 -6.50 21.79
C ILE A 336 11.47 -5.78 22.06
N GLU A 337 10.62 -5.65 21.04
CA GLU A 337 9.27 -5.06 21.16
C GLU A 337 8.40 -5.83 22.17
N ASP A 338 8.39 -7.16 22.11
CA ASP A 338 7.66 -8.02 23.05
C ASP A 338 8.14 -7.84 24.51
N LEU A 339 9.43 -7.55 24.70
CA LEU A 339 10.05 -7.33 26.01
C LEU A 339 9.95 -5.87 26.49
N GLY A 340 9.50 -4.94 25.63
CA GLY A 340 9.36 -3.52 25.94
C GLY A 340 10.68 -2.80 26.22
N ILE A 341 11.79 -3.26 25.62
CA ILE A 341 13.15 -2.68 25.80
C ILE A 341 13.46 -1.68 24.69
#